data_AF-A0A4Z0P113-F1
#
_entry.id   AF-A0A4Z0P113-F1
#
_cell.length_a   1.000
_cell.length_b   1.000
_cell.length_c   1.000
_cell.angle_alpha   90.00
_cell.angle_beta   90.00
_cell.angle_gamma   90.00
#
_symmetry.space_group_name_H-M   'P 1'
#
loop_
_entity.id
_entity.type
_entity.pdbx_description
1 polymer ?
#
loop_
_entity_poly.entity_id
_entity_poly.type
_entity_poly.pdbx_seq_one_letter_code
_entity_poly.pdbx_strand_id
1 'polypeptide(L)'
;MTLKILDRAFETTQSTGPGPIILQGAQAGFQSFALAGNGGKVLYQINDGDASGLVQNWEVGIGTVAVAGSNTLSRDAVLASSNGNAAVNFGSGVKNVIGSIPASALVTRDEKLNFMEGFGVGAGTVNVHTVTLPTAPLGYSDGMTIYYFAPYTTTGNMSINVNGLGAKSARMNGVQVPPGAVAVGSIVRAVYKESTGQFEITSSSYTAANLALAATAVQPGQANSAPLLHMQDQKTSGTNGGTFSSGSDQTRTLNTIITNSISGASLAGNQITLPAGTYDVRGLVPAFRVDAHRAKLYNVTDGADVLVGQAAYSGAASGYATSNSNVNGRFTINAQKVFEIRHRCSGGQINIGYGIAGAFGTEVYTDVEIRKVA
;
A
#
# COMPACT_ATOMS: atom_id res chain seq x y z
N MET A 1 -28.58 17.57 6.55
CA MET A 1 -29.42 17.90 7.72
C MET A 1 -28.65 17.44 8.96
N THR A 2 -28.34 18.33 9.92
CA THR A 2 -27.46 18.00 11.06
C THR A 2 -28.27 17.76 12.33
N LEU A 3 -27.97 16.66 13.02
CA LEU A 3 -28.48 16.40 14.37
C LEU A 3 -27.92 17.46 15.33
N LYS A 4 -28.79 18.08 16.12
CA LYS A 4 -28.46 19.10 17.12
C LYS A 4 -28.51 18.49 18.50
N ILE A 5 -27.39 18.58 19.21
CA ILE A 5 -27.31 18.22 20.64
C ILE A 5 -27.58 19.50 21.41
N LEU A 6 -28.61 19.50 22.24
CA LEU A 6 -29.01 20.65 23.05
C LEU A 6 -28.58 20.41 24.50
N ASP A 7 -27.85 21.36 25.07
CA ASP A 7 -27.47 21.32 26.47
C ASP A 7 -28.64 21.77 27.36
N ARG A 8 -29.01 20.94 28.33
CA ARG A 8 -30.03 21.26 29.34
C ARG A 8 -31.37 21.75 28.75
N ALA A 9 -31.83 21.15 27.64
CA ALA A 9 -33.19 21.39 27.15
C ALA A 9 -34.22 20.62 27.98
N PHE A 10 -35.23 21.29 28.51
CA PHE A 10 -36.34 20.66 29.22
C PHE A 10 -37.61 21.51 29.09
N GLU A 11 -38.64 20.93 28.49
CA GLU A 11 -39.98 21.49 28.34
C GLU A 11 -41.03 20.47 28.82
N THR A 12 -42.28 20.90 28.90
CA THR A 12 -43.41 20.00 29.17
C THR A 12 -44.37 19.93 27.99
N THR A 13 -45.16 18.86 27.94
CA THR A 13 -46.29 18.75 27.00
C THR A 13 -47.52 18.18 27.70
N GLN A 14 -48.70 18.48 27.17
CA GLN A 14 -49.97 17.83 27.52
C GLN A 14 -50.58 17.09 26.32
N SER A 15 -49.85 16.99 25.20
CA SER A 15 -50.29 16.26 24.03
C SER A 15 -50.55 14.79 24.36
N THR A 16 -51.63 14.25 23.80
CA THR A 16 -52.02 12.85 23.91
C THR A 16 -51.80 12.12 22.59
N GLY A 17 -51.73 10.79 22.62
CA GLY A 17 -51.58 9.99 21.41
C GLY A 17 -50.12 9.66 21.06
N PRO A 18 -49.91 8.95 19.94
CA PRO A 18 -48.58 8.61 19.44
C PRO A 18 -47.98 9.69 18.52
N GLY A 19 -48.73 10.75 18.19
CA GLY A 19 -48.35 11.78 17.22
C GLY A 19 -47.35 12.82 17.74
N PRO A 20 -47.05 13.84 16.91
CA PRO A 20 -46.24 14.98 17.31
C PRO A 20 -46.78 15.65 18.56
N ILE A 21 -45.88 16.21 19.37
CA ILE A 21 -46.21 16.85 20.64
C ILE A 21 -46.06 18.36 20.55
N ILE A 22 -46.89 19.08 21.29
CA ILE A 22 -46.82 20.54 21.44
C ILE A 22 -46.02 20.84 22.71
N LEU A 23 -44.92 21.57 22.57
CA LEU A 23 -44.07 21.96 23.70
C LEU A 23 -44.59 23.24 24.35
N GLN A 24 -44.67 23.27 25.67
CA GLN A 24 -45.26 24.37 26.46
C GLN A 24 -44.23 25.42 26.92
N GLY A 25 -43.00 25.37 26.42
CA GLY A 25 -41.92 26.26 26.79
C GLY A 25 -40.95 25.66 27.81
N ALA A 26 -39.78 26.29 27.91
CA ALA A 26 -38.71 25.90 28.82
C ALA A 26 -39.14 25.96 30.28
N GLN A 27 -38.85 24.90 31.02
CA GLN A 27 -38.96 24.90 32.48
C GLN A 27 -37.93 25.85 33.10
N ALA A 28 -38.19 26.36 34.30
CA ALA A 28 -37.31 27.30 34.98
C ALA A 28 -35.88 26.72 35.14
N GLY A 29 -34.87 27.46 34.65
CA GLY A 29 -33.46 27.03 34.70
C GLY A 29 -33.02 26.06 33.59
N PHE A 30 -33.85 25.87 32.55
CA PHE A 30 -33.56 25.04 31.39
C PHE A 30 -33.69 25.83 30.08
N GLN A 31 -33.15 25.27 29.00
CA GLN A 31 -33.22 25.81 27.64
C GLN A 31 -34.43 25.28 26.87
N SER A 32 -34.84 26.01 25.83
CA SER A 32 -35.91 25.58 24.93
C SER A 32 -35.38 24.73 23.78
N PHE A 33 -36.18 23.77 23.34
CA PHE A 33 -35.96 23.03 22.09
C PHE A 33 -35.96 23.93 20.84
N ALA A 34 -36.57 25.13 20.93
CA ALA A 34 -36.55 26.11 19.85
C ALA A 34 -35.13 26.53 19.42
N LEU A 35 -34.13 26.36 20.29
CA LEU A 35 -32.72 26.61 19.97
C LEU A 35 -32.17 25.69 18.87
N ALA A 36 -32.79 24.53 18.62
CA ALA A 36 -32.45 23.68 17.48
C ALA A 36 -32.77 24.34 16.12
N GLY A 37 -33.62 25.37 16.12
CA GLY A 37 -34.13 26.03 14.92
C GLY A 37 -35.25 25.24 14.22
N ASN A 38 -35.96 25.92 13.30
CA ASN A 38 -37.01 25.29 12.52
C ASN A 38 -36.45 24.18 11.62
N GLY A 39 -37.01 22.98 11.69
CA GLY A 39 -36.50 21.80 10.99
C GLY A 39 -35.26 21.18 11.66
N GLY A 40 -34.84 21.64 12.85
CA GLY A 40 -33.73 21.08 13.58
C GLY A 40 -34.05 19.68 14.10
N LYS A 41 -33.18 18.70 13.82
CA LYS A 41 -33.30 17.35 14.39
C LYS A 41 -32.65 17.29 15.76
N VAL A 42 -33.34 16.75 16.75
CA VAL A 42 -32.88 16.65 18.14
C VAL A 42 -33.06 15.24 18.66
N LEU A 43 -32.25 14.88 19.65
CA LEU A 43 -32.48 13.70 20.47
C LEU A 43 -33.35 14.11 21.67
N TYR A 44 -34.36 13.29 21.98
CA TYR A 44 -35.29 13.58 23.05
C TYR A 44 -35.54 12.35 23.92
N GLN A 45 -35.96 12.62 25.14
CA GLN A 45 -36.67 11.72 26.03
C GLN A 45 -38.03 12.34 26.35
N ILE A 46 -39.06 11.52 26.43
CA ILE A 46 -40.36 11.92 26.99
C ILE A 46 -40.86 10.87 27.97
N ASN A 47 -41.42 11.32 29.09
CA ASN A 47 -42.03 10.45 30.07
C ASN A 47 -43.20 11.12 30.82
N ASP A 48 -44.19 10.33 31.25
CA ASP A 48 -45.11 10.74 32.34
C ASP A 48 -44.54 10.36 33.71
N GLY A 49 -45.15 10.92 34.74
CA GLY A 49 -45.11 10.40 36.09
C GLY A 49 -46.53 10.18 36.62
N ASP A 50 -46.69 9.24 37.54
CA ASP A 50 -47.89 9.16 38.36
C ASP A 50 -47.92 10.29 39.42
N ALA A 51 -48.95 10.31 40.28
CA ALA A 51 -49.09 11.32 41.33
C ALA A 51 -47.95 11.31 42.37
N SER A 52 -47.14 10.25 42.42
CA SER A 52 -45.96 10.10 43.27
C SER A 52 -44.65 10.40 42.53
N GLY A 53 -44.73 10.75 41.24
CA GLY A 53 -43.57 11.05 40.39
C GLY A 53 -42.87 9.82 39.82
N LEU A 54 -43.45 8.62 39.94
CA LEU A 54 -42.90 7.40 39.34
C LEU A 54 -43.19 7.37 37.84
N VAL A 55 -42.17 7.07 37.04
CA VAL A 55 -42.29 7.01 35.58
C VAL A 55 -43.09 5.78 35.15
N GLN A 56 -44.23 5.99 34.49
CA GLN A 56 -45.11 4.91 34.05
C GLN A 56 -44.87 4.54 32.58
N ASN A 57 -44.74 5.54 31.73
CA ASN A 57 -44.47 5.42 30.31
C ASN A 57 -43.30 6.31 29.94
N TRP A 58 -42.45 5.81 29.06
CA TRP A 58 -41.28 6.53 28.60
C TRP A 58 -40.92 6.14 27.19
N GLU A 59 -40.29 7.08 26.48
CA GLU A 59 -39.55 6.77 25.27
C GLU A 59 -38.39 7.73 25.07
N VAL A 60 -37.46 7.28 24.23
CA VAL A 60 -36.32 8.05 23.76
C VAL A 60 -36.24 7.94 22.25
N GLY A 61 -35.91 9.05 21.57
CA GLY A 61 -36.03 9.10 20.12
C GLY A 61 -35.30 10.25 19.45
N ILE A 62 -35.45 10.32 18.14
CA ILE A 62 -35.06 11.44 17.29
C ILE A 62 -36.33 12.14 16.84
N GLY A 63 -36.37 13.46 17.00
CA GLY A 63 -37.48 14.30 16.59
C GLY A 63 -37.03 15.51 15.80
N THR A 64 -37.96 16.13 15.06
CA THR A 64 -37.74 17.39 14.35
C THR A 64 -38.53 18.49 15.03
N VAL A 65 -37.85 19.57 15.39
CA VAL A 65 -38.44 20.76 15.99
C VAL A 65 -39.05 21.63 14.90
N ALA A 66 -40.30 22.03 15.07
CA ALA A 66 -40.94 23.07 14.26
C ALA A 66 -41.34 24.24 15.16
N VAL A 67 -40.77 25.42 14.90
CA VAL A 67 -41.00 26.66 15.67
C VAL A 67 -41.94 27.63 14.94
N ALA A 68 -42.36 27.31 13.71
CA ALA A 68 -43.32 28.11 12.97
C ALA A 68 -44.76 27.76 13.42
N GLY A 69 -45.27 28.49 14.41
CA GLY A 69 -46.71 28.56 14.74
C GLY A 69 -47.23 27.63 15.85
N SER A 70 -46.53 26.55 16.23
CA SER A 70 -47.04 25.60 17.24
C SER A 70 -45.98 24.96 18.18
N ASN A 71 -44.70 25.35 18.13
CA ASN A 71 -43.61 24.78 18.94
C ASN A 71 -43.71 23.24 19.08
N THR A 72 -43.79 22.53 17.96
CA THR A 72 -43.98 21.09 17.97
C THR A 72 -42.67 20.34 17.87
N LEU A 73 -42.62 19.18 18.52
CA LEU A 73 -41.58 18.16 18.29
C LEU A 73 -42.22 16.94 17.64
N SER A 74 -41.77 16.60 16.42
CA SER A 74 -42.14 15.33 15.80
C SER A 74 -41.42 14.15 16.47
N ARG A 75 -41.94 12.94 16.27
CA ARG A 75 -41.39 11.69 16.81
C ARG A 75 -40.95 10.83 15.64
N ASP A 76 -39.90 11.29 14.95
CA ASP A 76 -39.47 10.74 13.66
C ASP A 76 -38.98 9.30 13.77
N ALA A 77 -38.27 8.97 14.85
CA ALA A 77 -37.80 7.63 15.14
C ALA A 77 -37.78 7.39 16.66
N VAL A 78 -38.44 6.33 17.10
CA VAL A 78 -38.39 5.87 18.49
C VAL A 78 -37.28 4.82 18.60
N LEU A 79 -36.31 5.11 19.45
CA LEU A 79 -35.11 4.29 19.59
C LEU A 79 -35.24 3.25 20.71
N ALA A 80 -35.99 3.59 21.77
CA ALA A 80 -36.45 2.65 22.79
C ALA A 80 -37.67 3.23 23.49
N SER A 81 -38.57 2.36 23.96
CA SER A 81 -39.77 2.80 24.69
C SER A 81 -40.37 1.72 25.58
N SER A 82 -41.25 2.14 26.48
CA SER A 82 -42.13 1.25 27.24
C SER A 82 -43.22 0.57 26.38
N ASN A 83 -43.32 0.89 25.09
CA ASN A 83 -44.28 0.30 24.14
C ASN A 83 -43.59 -0.58 23.10
N GLY A 84 -42.63 -1.41 23.53
CA GLY A 84 -41.92 -2.34 22.65
C GLY A 84 -41.16 -1.65 21.52
N ASN A 85 -40.52 -0.51 21.80
CA ASN A 85 -39.80 0.34 20.85
C ASN A 85 -40.68 1.05 19.80
N ALA A 86 -42.01 0.95 19.89
CA ALA A 86 -42.93 1.79 19.13
C ALA A 86 -43.23 3.10 19.85
N ALA A 87 -43.81 4.09 19.15
CA ALA A 87 -44.29 5.32 19.76
C ALA A 87 -45.28 5.03 20.88
N VAL A 88 -44.98 5.53 22.08
CA VAL A 88 -45.88 5.45 23.23
C VAL A 88 -47.14 6.26 22.97
N ASN A 89 -48.31 5.66 23.22
CA ASN A 89 -49.59 6.32 23.18
C ASN A 89 -49.85 7.03 24.53
N PHE A 90 -49.46 8.30 24.64
CA PHE A 90 -49.56 9.04 25.90
C PHE A 90 -51.01 9.44 26.20
N GLY A 91 -51.45 9.21 27.44
CA GLY A 91 -52.74 9.68 27.96
C GLY A 91 -52.70 11.16 28.37
N SER A 92 -53.81 11.66 28.91
CA SER A 92 -53.90 13.03 29.45
C SER A 92 -52.89 13.30 30.58
N GLY A 93 -52.64 14.57 30.87
CA GLY A 93 -51.73 15.01 31.92
C GLY A 93 -50.33 15.38 31.42
N VAL A 94 -49.57 16.02 32.30
CA VAL A 94 -48.26 16.63 31.96
C VAL A 94 -47.20 15.56 31.75
N LYS A 95 -46.43 15.70 30.67
CA LYS A 95 -45.25 14.90 30.36
C LYS A 95 -44.01 15.77 30.37
N ASN A 96 -42.91 15.21 30.83
CA ASN A 96 -41.60 15.85 30.75
C ASN A 96 -40.97 15.53 29.40
N VAL A 97 -40.46 16.55 28.70
CA VAL A 97 -39.75 16.40 27.43
C VAL A 97 -38.35 16.97 27.60
N ILE A 98 -37.34 16.10 27.55
CA ILE A 98 -35.97 16.43 27.93
C ILE A 98 -35.05 16.19 26.74
N GLY A 99 -34.19 17.16 26.44
CA GLY A 99 -33.07 16.97 25.51
C GLY A 99 -32.09 16.02 26.16
N SER A 100 -31.99 14.81 25.62
CA SER A 100 -31.19 13.72 26.18
C SER A 100 -30.44 13.03 25.06
N ILE A 101 -29.36 12.33 25.39
CA ILE A 101 -28.65 11.45 24.45
C ILE A 101 -29.03 10.02 24.81
N PRO A 102 -29.95 9.39 24.07
CA PRO A 102 -30.29 7.98 24.26
C PRO A 102 -29.04 7.12 24.15
N ALA A 103 -28.92 6.06 24.94
CA ALA A 103 -27.76 5.16 24.90
C ALA A 103 -27.53 4.57 23.49
N SER A 104 -28.60 4.30 22.75
CA SER A 104 -28.55 3.85 21.35
C SER A 104 -28.17 4.93 20.34
N ALA A 105 -28.21 6.21 20.72
CA ALA A 105 -27.70 7.31 19.92
C ALA A 105 -26.25 7.67 20.30
N LEU A 106 -25.72 7.09 21.39
CA LEU A 106 -24.35 7.30 21.83
C LEU A 106 -23.40 6.47 20.97
N VAL A 107 -22.32 7.09 20.53
CA VAL A 107 -21.13 6.39 20.07
C VAL A 107 -20.55 5.63 21.26
N THR A 108 -20.54 4.30 21.22
CA THR A 108 -19.89 3.50 22.26
C THR A 108 -18.44 3.95 22.40
N ARG A 109 -18.04 4.28 23.62
CA ARG A 109 -16.67 4.57 23.99
C ARG A 109 -16.17 3.49 24.94
N ASP A 110 -14.87 3.23 24.92
CA ASP A 110 -14.27 2.39 25.96
C ASP A 110 -14.26 3.12 27.31
N GLU A 111 -13.84 2.42 28.36
CA GLU A 111 -13.66 2.97 29.73
C GLU A 111 -12.65 4.14 29.79
N LYS A 112 -11.93 4.42 28.70
CA LYS A 112 -10.97 5.51 28.53
C LYS A 112 -11.48 6.61 27.59
N LEU A 113 -12.77 6.61 27.26
CA LEU A 113 -13.43 7.61 26.41
C LEU A 113 -12.95 7.62 24.94
N ASN A 114 -12.26 6.58 24.47
CA ASN A 114 -11.91 6.47 23.05
C ASN A 114 -13.14 6.18 22.22
N PHE A 115 -13.26 6.81 21.05
CA PHE A 115 -14.33 6.51 20.10
C PHE A 115 -14.22 5.04 19.63
N MET A 116 -15.26 4.22 19.85
CA MET A 116 -15.38 2.89 19.25
C MET A 116 -16.35 2.89 18.06
N GLU A 117 -16.45 4.01 17.32
CA GLU A 117 -17.38 4.12 16.19
C GLU A 117 -17.21 2.96 15.22
N GLY A 118 -18.32 2.29 14.92
CA GLY A 118 -18.43 1.44 13.75
C GLY A 118 -17.54 0.20 13.78
N PHE A 119 -16.84 -0.14 14.87
CA PHE A 119 -16.02 -1.36 14.93
C PHE A 119 -16.92 -2.59 15.12
N GLY A 120 -17.33 -3.18 14.00
CA GLY A 120 -18.16 -4.36 13.96
C GLY A 120 -17.37 -5.65 14.01
N VAL A 121 -18.04 -6.70 14.45
CA VAL A 121 -17.54 -8.08 14.33
C VAL A 121 -17.80 -8.55 12.91
N GLY A 122 -16.74 -8.90 12.18
CA GLY A 122 -16.82 -9.48 10.83
C GLY A 122 -17.17 -10.98 10.87
N ALA A 123 -18.05 -11.41 9.98
CA ALA A 123 -18.38 -12.82 9.70
C ALA A 123 -18.77 -12.99 8.21
N GLY A 124 -19.32 -14.14 7.82
CA GLY A 124 -19.83 -14.39 6.47
C GLY A 124 -19.01 -15.42 5.72
N THR A 125 -18.71 -15.16 4.45
CA THR A 125 -17.93 -16.04 3.57
C THR A 125 -16.97 -15.22 2.69
N VAL A 126 -16.17 -15.92 1.87
CA VAL A 126 -15.37 -15.27 0.82
C VAL A 126 -16.27 -14.38 -0.05
N ASN A 127 -15.84 -13.13 -0.25
CA ASN A 127 -16.55 -12.10 -1.04
C ASN A 127 -17.91 -11.64 -0.47
N VAL A 128 -18.36 -12.19 0.66
CA VAL A 128 -19.61 -11.76 1.31
C VAL A 128 -19.33 -11.56 2.80
N HIS A 129 -19.01 -10.33 3.17
CA HIS A 129 -18.74 -10.00 4.56
C HIS A 129 -20.03 -9.51 5.23
N THR A 130 -20.33 -10.09 6.38
CA THR A 130 -21.34 -9.56 7.30
C THR A 130 -20.64 -8.82 8.42
N VAL A 131 -21.17 -7.66 8.82
CA VAL A 131 -20.61 -6.84 9.89
C VAL A 131 -21.70 -6.61 10.92
N THR A 132 -21.46 -7.07 12.15
CA THR A 132 -22.37 -6.83 13.28
C THR A 132 -21.80 -5.69 14.11
N LEU A 133 -22.42 -4.51 14.01
CA LEU A 133 -22.15 -3.38 14.88
C LEU A 133 -22.86 -3.58 16.24
N PRO A 134 -22.25 -3.14 17.36
CA PRO A 134 -22.86 -3.23 18.70
C PRO A 134 -24.22 -2.54 18.80
N THR A 135 -24.34 -1.36 18.17
CA THR A 135 -25.62 -0.65 18.02
C THR A 135 -26.09 -0.82 16.58
N ALA A 136 -27.22 -1.49 16.40
CA ALA A 136 -27.75 -1.76 15.07
C ALA A 136 -28.23 -0.45 14.41
N PRO A 137 -27.66 -0.06 13.26
CA PRO A 137 -28.19 1.05 12.48
C PRO A 137 -29.59 0.71 11.95
N LEU A 138 -30.46 1.71 11.85
CA LEU A 138 -31.83 1.55 11.31
C LEU A 138 -31.86 1.53 9.76
N GLY A 139 -30.77 1.95 9.12
CA GLY A 139 -30.64 2.02 7.68
C GLY A 139 -29.27 2.55 7.27
N TYR A 140 -28.97 2.46 5.98
CA TYR A 140 -27.77 3.08 5.42
C TYR A 140 -28.03 4.58 5.14
N SER A 141 -27.08 5.43 5.54
CA SER A 141 -27.10 6.87 5.27
C SER A 141 -25.79 7.30 4.61
N ASP A 142 -25.83 8.29 3.72
CA ASP A 142 -24.62 8.79 3.06
C ASP A 142 -23.52 9.15 4.06
N GLY A 143 -22.29 8.72 3.78
CA GLY A 143 -21.13 8.94 4.64
C GLY A 143 -21.01 8.02 5.84
N MET A 144 -21.96 7.09 6.08
CA MET A 144 -21.88 6.11 7.16
C MET A 144 -20.55 5.33 7.05
N THR A 145 -19.73 5.40 8.09
CA THR A 145 -18.43 4.72 8.13
C THR A 145 -18.48 3.53 9.07
N ILE A 146 -17.97 2.38 8.62
CA ILE A 146 -17.81 1.16 9.40
C ILE A 146 -16.35 0.72 9.41
N TYR A 147 -15.96 0.06 10.50
CA TYR A 147 -14.68 -0.58 10.71
C TYR A 147 -14.91 -2.03 11.09
N TYR A 148 -14.14 -2.97 10.59
CA TYR A 148 -14.21 -4.36 11.08
C TYR A 148 -12.94 -5.12 10.71
N PHE A 149 -12.68 -6.24 11.39
CA PHE A 149 -11.68 -7.20 10.92
C PHE A 149 -12.27 -8.09 9.85
N ALA A 150 -11.62 -8.13 8.68
CA ALA A 150 -12.04 -8.97 7.56
C ALA A 150 -12.03 -10.46 7.98
N PRO A 151 -13.17 -11.17 7.90
CA PRO A 151 -13.27 -12.57 8.31
C PRO A 151 -12.69 -13.53 7.27
N TYR A 152 -12.60 -13.09 6.01
CA TYR A 152 -12.06 -13.86 4.90
C TYR A 152 -11.23 -12.97 3.98
N THR A 153 -10.32 -13.59 3.25
CA THR A 153 -9.65 -12.94 2.11
C THR A 153 -10.61 -12.91 0.93
N THR A 154 -10.75 -11.74 0.31
CA THR A 154 -11.53 -11.56 -0.92
C THR A 154 -10.80 -12.13 -2.12
N THR A 155 -11.54 -12.74 -3.04
CA THR A 155 -11.02 -13.30 -4.31
C THR A 155 -11.66 -12.66 -5.54
N GLY A 156 -12.52 -11.66 -5.34
CA GLY A 156 -13.20 -10.92 -6.41
C GLY A 156 -14.20 -9.93 -5.83
N ASN A 157 -15.23 -9.60 -6.63
CA ASN A 157 -16.29 -8.66 -6.25
C ASN A 157 -16.90 -9.01 -4.90
N MET A 158 -16.81 -8.09 -3.94
CA MET A 158 -17.30 -8.31 -2.59
C MET A 158 -18.56 -7.51 -2.28
N SER A 159 -19.33 -8.00 -1.32
CA SER A 159 -20.43 -7.28 -0.69
C SER A 159 -20.26 -7.21 0.83
N ILE A 160 -20.82 -6.17 1.43
CA ILE A 160 -20.86 -5.95 2.87
C ILE A 160 -22.33 -5.82 3.29
N ASN A 161 -22.76 -6.62 4.27
CA ASN A 161 -24.07 -6.53 4.89
C ASN A 161 -23.91 -6.15 6.36
N VAL A 162 -24.46 -5.01 6.77
CA VAL A 162 -24.30 -4.48 8.13
C VAL A 162 -25.58 -4.75 8.91
N ASN A 163 -25.49 -5.49 10.02
CA ASN A 163 -26.61 -5.82 10.92
C ASN A 163 -27.89 -6.32 10.21
N GLY A 164 -27.76 -6.95 9.03
CA GLY A 164 -28.90 -7.46 8.27
C GLY A 164 -29.70 -6.39 7.51
N LEU A 165 -29.20 -5.17 7.36
CA LEU A 165 -29.84 -4.09 6.60
C LEU A 165 -29.93 -4.34 5.08
N GLY A 166 -29.24 -5.37 4.59
CA GLY A 166 -29.21 -5.78 3.19
C GLY A 166 -27.83 -5.58 2.58
N ALA A 167 -27.36 -6.57 1.82
CA ALA A 167 -26.00 -6.54 1.26
C ALA A 167 -25.81 -5.41 0.24
N LYS A 168 -24.71 -4.67 0.37
CA LYS A 168 -24.28 -3.63 -0.57
C LYS A 168 -22.95 -4.04 -1.20
N SER A 169 -22.78 -3.84 -2.50
CA SER A 169 -21.49 -4.06 -3.16
C SER A 169 -20.44 -3.09 -2.60
N ALA A 170 -19.18 -3.52 -2.54
CA ALA A 170 -18.07 -2.65 -2.16
C ALA A 170 -17.16 -2.33 -3.37
N ARG A 171 -16.57 -1.14 -3.32
CA ARG A 171 -15.54 -0.64 -4.24
C ARG A 171 -14.33 -0.17 -3.46
N MET A 172 -13.22 -0.03 -4.16
CA MET A 172 -11.98 0.52 -3.64
C MET A 172 -11.40 1.47 -4.68
N ASN A 173 -11.18 2.74 -4.30
CA ASN A 173 -10.80 3.81 -5.21
C ASN A 173 -11.72 3.92 -6.45
N GLY A 174 -13.03 3.75 -6.23
CA GLY A 174 -14.04 3.82 -7.29
C GLY A 174 -14.08 2.63 -8.26
N VAL A 175 -13.21 1.63 -8.12
CA VAL A 175 -13.20 0.39 -8.93
C VAL A 175 -13.68 -0.82 -8.13
N GLN A 176 -13.92 -1.95 -8.81
CA GLN A 176 -14.21 -3.22 -8.14
C GLN A 176 -13.06 -3.61 -7.20
N VAL A 177 -13.39 -4.17 -6.03
CA VAL A 177 -12.37 -4.62 -5.07
C VAL A 177 -11.53 -5.74 -5.71
N PRO A 178 -10.21 -5.54 -5.89
CA PRO A 178 -9.37 -6.55 -6.51
C PRO A 178 -9.26 -7.82 -5.64
N PRO A 179 -9.08 -9.00 -6.25
CA PRO A 179 -8.74 -10.22 -5.51
C PRO A 179 -7.53 -9.99 -4.59
N GLY A 180 -7.64 -10.42 -3.33
CA GLY A 180 -6.59 -10.30 -2.32
C GLY A 180 -6.45 -8.90 -1.69
N ALA A 181 -7.19 -7.89 -2.15
CA ALA A 181 -7.08 -6.53 -1.62
C ALA A 181 -7.57 -6.41 -0.17
N VAL A 182 -8.62 -7.14 0.18
CA VAL A 182 -9.06 -7.34 1.57
C VAL A 182 -8.65 -8.73 2.00
N ALA A 183 -7.76 -8.82 2.99
CA ALA A 183 -7.26 -10.08 3.52
C ALA A 183 -7.87 -10.41 4.88
N VAL A 184 -7.97 -11.71 5.20
CA VAL A 184 -8.40 -12.14 6.53
C VAL A 184 -7.56 -11.48 7.63
N GLY A 185 -8.23 -11.00 8.67
CA GLY A 185 -7.63 -10.30 9.81
C GLY A 185 -7.22 -8.85 9.55
N SER A 186 -7.29 -8.35 8.31
CA SER A 186 -7.03 -6.93 8.03
C SER A 186 -8.17 -6.04 8.55
N ILE A 187 -7.84 -4.82 8.97
CA ILE A 187 -8.85 -3.81 9.28
C ILE A 187 -9.41 -3.28 7.97
N VAL A 188 -10.73 -3.29 7.84
CA VAL A 188 -11.46 -2.70 6.72
C VAL A 188 -12.18 -1.46 7.22
N ARG A 189 -11.89 -0.30 6.62
CA ARG A 189 -12.69 0.92 6.76
C ARG A 189 -13.51 1.11 5.50
N ALA A 190 -14.84 1.08 5.62
CA ALA A 190 -15.76 1.25 4.51
C ALA A 190 -16.73 2.41 4.76
N VAL A 191 -16.94 3.25 3.75
CA VAL A 191 -17.84 4.41 3.80
C VAL A 191 -18.99 4.19 2.83
N TYR A 192 -20.24 4.18 3.31
CA TYR A 192 -21.41 4.09 2.45
C TYR A 192 -21.60 5.37 1.63
N LYS A 193 -21.91 5.20 0.35
CA LYS A 193 -22.21 6.28 -0.60
C LYS A 193 -23.63 6.12 -1.10
N GLU A 194 -24.51 7.05 -0.75
CA GLU A 194 -25.93 6.99 -1.15
C GLU A 194 -26.10 7.17 -2.66
N SER A 195 -25.26 8.01 -3.29
CA SER A 195 -25.30 8.27 -4.74
C SER A 195 -25.08 7.04 -5.62
N THR A 196 -24.37 6.04 -5.10
CA THR A 196 -24.09 4.78 -5.82
C THR A 196 -24.79 3.59 -5.18
N GLY A 197 -25.23 3.70 -3.92
CA GLY A 197 -25.76 2.58 -3.13
C GLY A 197 -24.68 1.55 -2.75
N GLN A 198 -23.41 1.98 -2.63
CA GLN A 198 -22.25 1.09 -2.46
C GLN A 198 -21.39 1.52 -1.28
N PHE A 199 -20.58 0.60 -0.77
CA PHE A 199 -19.50 0.92 0.16
C PHE A 199 -18.22 1.26 -0.60
N GLU A 200 -17.54 2.32 -0.18
CA GLU A 200 -16.18 2.67 -0.63
C GLU A 200 -15.18 2.30 0.47
N ILE A 201 -14.31 1.33 0.20
CA ILE A 201 -13.24 0.91 1.11
C ILE A 201 -12.10 1.91 0.99
N THR A 202 -11.73 2.52 2.12
CA THR A 202 -10.76 3.63 2.20
C THR A 202 -9.50 3.27 2.99
N SER A 203 -9.51 2.15 3.72
CA SER A 203 -8.28 1.50 4.19
C SER A 203 -8.54 0.00 4.29
N SER A 204 -7.75 -0.79 3.58
CA SER A 204 -7.57 -2.22 3.84
C SER A 204 -6.08 -2.41 4.12
N SER A 205 -5.71 -2.82 5.33
CA SER A 205 -4.30 -3.10 5.63
C SER A 205 -3.78 -4.13 4.63
N TYR A 206 -2.83 -3.71 3.79
CA TYR A 206 -2.16 -4.54 2.80
C TYR A 206 -1.57 -5.79 3.48
N THR A 207 -1.85 -6.99 2.98
CA THR A 207 -1.11 -8.20 3.40
C THR A 207 0.34 -8.13 2.96
N ALA A 208 1.18 -8.98 3.56
CA ALA A 208 2.54 -9.26 3.07
C ALA A 208 2.58 -9.62 1.56
N ALA A 209 1.48 -10.12 0.98
CA ALA A 209 1.34 -10.36 -0.46
C ALA A 209 1.31 -9.06 -1.29
N ASN A 210 0.83 -7.95 -0.73
CA ASN A 210 0.89 -6.63 -1.37
C ASN A 210 2.20 -5.87 -1.06
N LEU A 211 3.02 -6.32 -0.09
CA LEU A 211 4.44 -5.94 -0.10
C LEU A 211 5.15 -6.55 -1.32
N ALA A 212 4.75 -7.73 -1.80
CA ALA A 212 5.32 -8.32 -3.02
C ALA A 212 4.84 -7.60 -4.31
N LEU A 213 3.60 -7.06 -4.32
CA LEU A 213 3.09 -6.24 -5.43
C LEU A 213 3.59 -4.78 -5.38
N ALA A 214 3.78 -4.22 -4.19
CA ALA A 214 4.47 -2.93 -4.02
C ALA A 214 5.99 -3.04 -4.23
N ALA A 215 6.59 -4.22 -4.05
CA ALA A 215 7.97 -4.49 -4.43
C ALA A 215 8.16 -4.62 -5.96
N THR A 216 7.08 -4.85 -6.72
CA THR A 216 7.11 -4.83 -8.19
C THR A 216 6.73 -3.47 -8.79
N ALA A 217 6.02 -2.61 -8.04
CA ALA A 217 5.87 -1.21 -8.38
C ALA A 217 7.12 -0.41 -7.95
N VAL A 218 8.09 -0.31 -8.85
CA VAL A 218 9.29 0.52 -8.69
C VAL A 218 8.89 1.91 -8.20
N GLN A 219 9.22 2.25 -6.94
CA GLN A 219 9.05 3.59 -6.40
C GLN A 219 9.90 4.56 -7.25
N PRO A 220 9.37 5.70 -7.70
CA PRO A 220 10.16 6.70 -8.42
C PRO A 220 11.20 7.28 -7.46
N GLY A 221 12.42 6.75 -7.51
CA GLY A 221 13.52 7.10 -6.59
C GLY A 221 14.36 5.91 -6.12
N GLN A 222 13.90 4.68 -6.30
CA GLN A 222 14.74 3.48 -6.21
C GLN A 222 14.84 2.92 -7.62
N ALA A 223 15.81 3.39 -8.41
CA ALA A 223 16.12 2.74 -9.66
C ALA A 223 16.35 1.26 -9.34
N ASN A 224 15.50 0.37 -9.86
CA ASN A 224 15.80 -1.04 -9.91
C ASN A 224 17.20 -1.12 -10.54
N SER A 225 18.24 -1.38 -9.73
CA SER A 225 19.62 -1.40 -10.23
C SER A 225 19.61 -2.34 -11.43
N ALA A 226 19.88 -1.79 -12.62
CA ALA A 226 19.85 -2.55 -13.86
C ALA A 226 20.57 -3.89 -13.65
N PRO A 227 19.95 -5.05 -13.93
CA PRO A 227 20.53 -6.36 -13.66
C PRO A 227 21.99 -6.42 -14.14
N LEU A 228 22.89 -6.89 -13.28
CA LEU A 228 24.33 -6.80 -13.45
C LEU A 228 24.95 -8.20 -13.47
N LEU A 229 25.85 -8.42 -14.42
CA LEU A 229 26.86 -9.46 -14.38
C LEU A 229 28.23 -8.81 -14.19
N HIS A 230 28.87 -9.07 -13.06
CA HIS A 230 30.23 -8.61 -12.76
C HIS A 230 31.15 -9.83 -12.61
N MET A 231 32.24 -9.82 -13.37
CA MET A 231 33.19 -10.93 -13.47
C MET A 231 34.62 -10.41 -13.43
N GLN A 232 35.51 -11.21 -12.85
CA GLN A 232 36.92 -10.89 -12.69
C GLN A 232 37.83 -12.07 -13.05
N ASP A 233 39.06 -11.75 -13.46
CA ASP A 233 40.23 -12.63 -13.35
C ASP A 233 40.82 -12.49 -11.95
N GLN A 234 40.47 -13.42 -11.05
CA GLN A 234 41.04 -13.48 -9.72
C GLN A 234 42.13 -14.55 -9.63
N LYS A 235 43.24 -14.21 -8.98
CA LYS A 235 44.30 -15.16 -8.63
C LYS A 235 44.67 -15.01 -7.15
N THR A 236 45.35 -16.02 -6.61
CA THR A 236 45.92 -15.96 -5.26
C THR A 236 46.94 -14.82 -5.12
N SER A 237 47.07 -14.27 -3.92
CA SER A 237 48.02 -13.19 -3.62
C SER A 237 49.44 -13.50 -4.13
N GLY A 238 50.09 -12.52 -4.76
CA GLY A 238 51.43 -12.65 -5.31
C GLY A 238 51.51 -13.38 -6.65
N THR A 239 50.36 -13.78 -7.24
CA THR A 239 50.33 -14.49 -8.53
C THR A 239 50.13 -13.52 -9.67
N ASN A 240 51.11 -13.41 -10.57
CA ASN A 240 51.08 -12.51 -11.72
C ASN A 240 49.95 -12.84 -12.73
N GLY A 241 49.60 -11.85 -13.56
CA GLY A 241 48.50 -11.94 -14.52
C GLY A 241 48.68 -13.01 -15.59
N GLY A 242 49.93 -13.36 -15.90
CA GLY A 242 50.31 -14.37 -16.89
C GLY A 242 51.04 -13.80 -18.10
N THR A 243 51.45 -14.70 -18.99
CA THR A 243 52.13 -14.38 -20.25
C THR A 243 51.19 -13.77 -21.26
N PHE A 244 51.58 -12.64 -21.86
CA PHE A 244 50.90 -12.03 -23.00
C PHE A 244 51.78 -12.15 -24.24
N SER A 245 51.40 -13.04 -25.16
CA SER A 245 52.11 -13.25 -26.43
C SER A 245 51.67 -12.23 -27.49
N SER A 246 52.63 -11.61 -28.18
CA SER A 246 52.32 -10.69 -29.30
C SER A 246 51.90 -11.44 -30.56
N GLY A 247 51.33 -10.70 -31.52
CA GLY A 247 51.05 -11.21 -32.87
C GLY A 247 49.63 -11.73 -33.12
N SER A 248 48.83 -12.02 -32.09
CA SER A 248 47.42 -12.44 -32.23
C SER A 248 46.53 -11.88 -31.12
N ASP A 249 45.21 -11.86 -31.36
CA ASP A 249 44.22 -11.61 -30.31
C ASP A 249 44.19 -12.83 -29.37
N GLN A 250 44.43 -12.62 -28.08
CA GLN A 250 44.43 -13.64 -27.05
C GLN A 250 43.19 -13.50 -26.16
N THR A 251 42.54 -14.61 -25.82
CA THR A 251 41.43 -14.61 -24.85
C THR A 251 41.96 -14.28 -23.45
N ARG A 252 41.29 -13.33 -22.78
CA ARG A 252 41.58 -12.98 -21.39
C ARG A 252 40.84 -13.92 -20.45
N THR A 253 41.51 -14.28 -19.36
CA THR A 253 40.88 -15.04 -18.29
C THR A 253 39.74 -14.24 -17.66
N LEU A 254 38.63 -14.92 -17.40
CA LEU A 254 37.56 -14.52 -16.49
C LEU A 254 37.12 -15.81 -15.78
N ASN A 255 37.36 -15.89 -14.48
CA ASN A 255 37.21 -17.12 -13.71
C ASN A 255 36.29 -16.99 -12.49
N THR A 256 35.98 -15.77 -12.07
CA THR A 256 35.17 -15.51 -10.88
C THR A 256 34.00 -14.61 -11.23
N ILE A 257 32.78 -15.08 -10.92
CA ILE A 257 31.58 -14.24 -10.91
C ILE A 257 31.49 -13.58 -9.53
N ILE A 258 31.48 -12.24 -9.50
CA ILE A 258 31.28 -11.44 -8.28
C ILE A 258 29.79 -11.24 -8.01
N THR A 259 29.03 -10.96 -9.07
CA THR A 259 27.58 -10.78 -9.00
C THR A 259 26.97 -11.21 -10.32
N ASN A 260 25.83 -11.91 -10.27
CA ASN A 260 25.02 -12.18 -11.44
C ASN A 260 23.55 -12.10 -11.08
N SER A 261 22.91 -10.98 -11.44
CA SER A 261 21.46 -10.80 -11.33
C SER A 261 20.76 -10.81 -12.69
N ILE A 262 21.49 -11.06 -13.78
CA ILE A 262 20.92 -11.21 -15.12
C ILE A 262 20.46 -12.66 -15.28
N SER A 263 19.15 -12.88 -15.22
CA SER A 263 18.57 -14.22 -15.44
C SER A 263 18.99 -14.81 -16.79
N GLY A 264 19.56 -16.01 -16.78
CA GLY A 264 20.07 -16.71 -17.97
C GLY A 264 21.50 -16.32 -18.39
N ALA A 265 22.13 -15.36 -17.74
CA ALA A 265 23.55 -15.07 -17.98
C ALA A 265 24.46 -16.02 -17.21
N SER A 266 25.63 -16.35 -17.76
CA SER A 266 26.61 -17.23 -17.11
C SER A 266 28.04 -16.97 -17.58
N LEU A 267 29.01 -17.50 -16.83
CA LEU A 267 30.42 -17.52 -17.19
C LEU A 267 30.94 -18.96 -17.10
N ALA A 268 31.52 -19.47 -18.19
CA ALA A 268 32.21 -20.76 -18.21
C ALA A 268 33.35 -20.73 -19.23
N GLY A 269 34.55 -21.19 -18.85
CA GLY A 269 35.69 -21.28 -19.78
C GLY A 269 36.08 -19.96 -20.44
N ASN A 270 36.07 -18.85 -19.68
CA ASN A 270 36.27 -17.46 -20.16
C ASN A 270 35.18 -16.95 -21.12
N GLN A 271 34.11 -17.72 -21.32
CA GLN A 271 33.00 -17.36 -22.19
C GLN A 271 31.80 -16.90 -21.38
N ILE A 272 31.33 -15.71 -21.73
CA ILE A 272 30.21 -15.00 -21.13
C ILE A 272 28.97 -15.32 -21.97
N THR A 273 28.00 -16.03 -21.41
CA THR A 273 26.70 -16.23 -22.07
C THR A 273 25.74 -15.14 -21.63
N LEU A 274 25.09 -14.46 -22.57
CA LEU A 274 24.07 -13.47 -22.30
C LEU A 274 22.79 -13.80 -23.08
N PRO A 275 21.60 -13.69 -22.47
CA PRO A 275 20.32 -13.83 -23.18
C PRO A 275 20.07 -12.64 -24.12
N ALA A 276 18.96 -12.66 -24.87
CA ALA A 276 18.55 -11.50 -25.66
C ALA A 276 18.34 -10.25 -24.77
N GLY A 277 18.76 -9.08 -25.27
CA GLY A 277 18.67 -7.82 -24.55
C GLY A 277 19.62 -6.75 -25.06
N THR A 278 19.51 -5.56 -24.46
CA THR A 278 20.46 -4.46 -24.62
C THR A 278 21.32 -4.33 -23.38
N TYR A 279 22.62 -4.16 -23.58
CA TYR A 279 23.63 -4.22 -22.52
C TYR A 279 24.59 -3.05 -22.59
N ASP A 280 24.90 -2.47 -21.43
CA ASP A 280 26.03 -1.57 -21.23
C ASP A 280 27.20 -2.35 -20.64
N VAL A 281 28.39 -2.20 -21.24
CA VAL A 281 29.61 -2.88 -20.83
C VAL A 281 30.63 -1.87 -20.32
N ARG A 282 31.31 -2.25 -19.25
CA ARG A 282 32.56 -1.64 -18.79
C ARG A 282 33.58 -2.74 -18.53
N GLY A 283 34.59 -2.84 -19.38
CA GLY A 283 35.71 -3.76 -19.22
C GLY A 283 37.01 -3.01 -18.96
N LEU A 284 37.70 -3.30 -17.86
CA LEU A 284 39.07 -2.88 -17.61
C LEU A 284 40.01 -4.04 -17.87
N VAL A 285 40.90 -3.89 -18.84
CA VAL A 285 41.79 -4.97 -19.28
C VAL A 285 43.25 -4.51 -19.19
N PRO A 286 43.98 -4.89 -18.11
CA PRO A 286 45.34 -4.43 -17.87
C PRO A 286 46.38 -5.16 -18.71
N ALA A 287 47.47 -4.46 -19.01
CA ALA A 287 48.71 -5.05 -19.47
C ALA A 287 49.92 -4.32 -18.90
N PHE A 288 51.05 -5.03 -18.83
CA PHE A 288 52.29 -4.52 -18.27
C PHE A 288 53.50 -4.96 -19.10
N ARG A 289 54.29 -4.00 -19.58
CA ARG A 289 55.50 -4.19 -20.40
C ARG A 289 55.26 -4.87 -21.75
N VAL A 290 54.25 -4.40 -22.50
CA VAL A 290 53.83 -5.02 -23.76
C VAL A 290 53.81 -4.07 -24.96
N ASP A 291 54.39 -2.88 -24.80
CA ASP A 291 54.25 -1.74 -25.72
C ASP A 291 52.77 -1.45 -26.04
N ALA A 292 52.41 -1.28 -27.32
CA ALA A 292 51.04 -0.97 -27.71
C ALA A 292 50.11 -2.16 -27.49
N HIS A 293 48.93 -1.93 -26.94
CA HIS A 293 47.93 -2.96 -26.72
C HIS A 293 46.49 -2.44 -26.82
N ARG A 294 45.55 -3.35 -27.16
CA ARG A 294 44.10 -3.07 -27.18
C ARG A 294 43.30 -4.33 -26.87
N ALA A 295 42.21 -4.17 -26.15
CA ALA A 295 41.24 -5.20 -25.85
C ALA A 295 39.94 -4.98 -26.63
N LYS A 296 39.09 -6.01 -26.68
CA LYS A 296 37.77 -5.95 -27.31
C LYS A 296 36.81 -6.95 -26.65
N LEU A 297 35.53 -6.67 -26.75
CA LEU A 297 34.48 -7.66 -26.56
C LEU A 297 34.22 -8.35 -27.90
N TYR A 298 34.42 -9.66 -27.95
CA TYR A 298 34.24 -10.47 -29.14
C TYR A 298 33.02 -11.38 -28.99
N ASN A 299 32.15 -11.41 -29.99
CA ASN A 299 31.03 -12.33 -30.06
C ASN A 299 31.51 -13.63 -30.71
N VAL A 300 31.67 -14.66 -29.88
CA VAL A 300 32.13 -15.99 -30.31
C VAL A 300 31.07 -16.68 -31.16
N THR A 301 29.79 -16.49 -30.83
CA THR A 301 28.68 -17.10 -31.57
C THR A 301 28.62 -16.62 -33.02
N ASP A 302 28.81 -15.31 -33.24
CA ASP A 302 28.66 -14.70 -34.56
C ASP A 302 30.01 -14.42 -35.26
N GLY A 303 31.14 -14.69 -34.58
CA GLY A 303 32.47 -14.51 -35.15
C GLY A 303 32.84 -13.04 -35.43
N ALA A 304 32.40 -12.10 -34.58
CA ALA A 304 32.51 -10.68 -34.85
C ALA A 304 32.96 -9.86 -33.63
N ASP A 305 33.69 -8.78 -33.88
CA ASP A 305 34.04 -7.78 -32.87
C ASP A 305 32.78 -6.97 -32.52
N VAL A 306 32.46 -6.84 -31.23
CA VAL A 306 31.27 -6.10 -30.74
C VAL A 306 31.66 -4.69 -30.32
N LEU A 307 32.65 -4.60 -29.42
CA LEU A 307 33.18 -3.34 -28.90
C LEU A 307 34.69 -3.41 -28.95
N VAL A 308 35.33 -2.39 -29.52
CA VAL A 308 36.78 -2.25 -29.53
C VAL A 308 37.18 -1.28 -28.42
N GLY A 309 38.09 -1.70 -27.56
CA GLY A 309 38.61 -0.88 -26.47
C GLY A 309 39.64 0.15 -26.93
N GLN A 310 39.94 1.09 -26.04
CA GLN A 310 40.93 2.14 -26.29
C GLN A 310 42.32 1.55 -26.54
N ALA A 311 43.04 2.10 -27.52
CA ALA A 311 44.47 1.82 -27.66
C ALA A 311 45.21 2.36 -26.42
N ALA A 312 46.11 1.56 -25.87
CA ALA A 312 46.90 1.88 -24.70
C ALA A 312 48.35 1.42 -24.91
N TYR A 313 49.27 1.91 -24.07
CA TYR A 313 50.70 1.66 -24.20
C TYR A 313 51.36 1.45 -22.84
N SER A 314 52.08 0.34 -22.68
CA SER A 314 52.90 0.02 -21.50
C SER A 314 54.31 -0.35 -21.95
N GLY A 315 55.28 0.55 -21.76
CA GLY A 315 56.63 0.40 -22.32
C GLY A 315 57.30 -0.93 -21.95
N ALA A 316 57.85 -1.64 -22.94
CA ALA A 316 58.47 -2.97 -22.72
C ALA A 316 59.86 -2.91 -22.06
N ALA A 317 60.62 -1.82 -22.30
CA ALA A 317 62.04 -1.71 -21.93
C ALA A 317 62.36 -0.77 -20.75
N SER A 318 61.57 0.29 -20.53
CA SER A 318 61.73 1.23 -19.40
C SER A 318 60.43 2.02 -19.16
N GLY A 319 60.35 2.75 -18.05
CA GLY A 319 59.17 3.58 -17.72
C GLY A 319 57.91 2.74 -17.43
N TYR A 320 58.08 1.61 -16.74
CA TYR A 320 57.02 0.61 -16.58
C TYR A 320 55.85 1.14 -15.77
N ALA A 321 54.67 1.11 -16.38
CA ALA A 321 53.40 1.33 -15.72
C ALA A 321 52.37 0.37 -16.32
N THR A 322 51.49 -0.17 -15.48
CA THR A 322 50.33 -0.92 -15.97
C THR A 322 49.38 0.07 -16.64
N SER A 323 48.96 -0.23 -17.86
CA SER A 323 47.93 0.53 -18.57
C SER A 323 46.74 -0.37 -18.89
N ASN A 324 45.54 0.23 -18.90
CA ASN A 324 44.30 -0.48 -19.21
C ASN A 324 43.83 -0.16 -20.62
N SER A 325 43.39 -1.18 -21.35
CA SER A 325 42.51 -0.99 -22.51
C SER A 325 41.06 -1.08 -22.04
N ASN A 326 40.39 0.07 -21.96
CA ASN A 326 38.99 0.12 -21.53
C ASN A 326 38.05 -0.27 -22.68
N VAL A 327 37.20 -1.28 -22.46
CA VAL A 327 36.15 -1.73 -23.39
C VAL A 327 34.79 -1.25 -22.87
N ASN A 328 34.35 -0.09 -23.36
CA ASN A 328 33.13 0.56 -22.89
C ASN A 328 32.15 0.79 -24.04
N GLY A 329 30.87 0.50 -23.84
CA GLY A 329 29.84 0.78 -24.84
C GLY A 329 28.54 0.03 -24.61
N ARG A 330 27.56 0.32 -25.47
CA ARG A 330 26.25 -0.33 -25.51
C ARG A 330 26.13 -1.23 -26.73
N PHE A 331 25.53 -2.41 -26.57
CA PHE A 331 25.19 -3.28 -27.69
C PHE A 331 23.87 -4.01 -27.42
N THR A 332 23.24 -4.50 -28.49
CA THR A 332 21.97 -5.25 -28.43
C THR A 332 22.12 -6.60 -29.11
N ILE A 333 21.52 -7.62 -28.52
CA ILE A 333 21.41 -8.96 -29.10
C ILE A 333 19.96 -9.45 -29.08
N ASN A 334 19.54 -10.05 -30.19
CA ASN A 334 18.16 -10.52 -30.39
C ASN A 334 17.96 -11.99 -30.01
N ALA A 335 19.02 -12.69 -29.64
CA ALA A 335 19.02 -14.07 -29.19
C ALA A 335 20.16 -14.27 -28.18
N GLN A 336 20.18 -15.40 -27.48
CA GLN A 336 21.32 -15.74 -26.63
C GLN A 336 22.60 -15.81 -27.44
N LYS A 337 23.66 -15.18 -26.93
CA LYS A 337 24.99 -15.15 -27.55
C LYS A 337 26.08 -15.40 -26.51
N VAL A 338 27.24 -15.81 -27.00
CA VAL A 338 28.42 -16.10 -26.21
C VAL A 338 29.54 -15.12 -26.59
N PHE A 339 30.16 -14.52 -25.59
CA PHE A 339 31.19 -13.50 -25.74
C PHE A 339 32.45 -13.85 -24.97
N GLU A 340 33.56 -13.22 -25.34
CA GLU A 340 34.79 -13.25 -24.55
C GLU A 340 35.53 -11.91 -24.67
N ILE A 341 36.41 -11.62 -23.72
CA ILE A 341 37.35 -10.51 -23.83
C ILE A 341 38.58 -11.01 -24.58
N ARG A 342 38.93 -10.33 -25.67
CA ARG A 342 40.20 -10.56 -26.39
C ARG A 342 41.13 -9.37 -26.21
N HIS A 343 42.42 -9.62 -26.19
CA HIS A 343 43.46 -8.60 -26.03
C HIS A 343 44.62 -8.90 -26.97
N ARG A 344 45.14 -7.87 -27.64
CA ARG A 344 46.35 -7.96 -28.46
C ARG A 344 47.39 -6.95 -28.02
N CYS A 345 48.66 -7.33 -28.08
CA CYS A 345 49.80 -6.45 -27.86
C CYS A 345 50.83 -6.53 -29.01
N SER A 346 51.76 -5.55 -29.05
CA SER A 346 52.89 -5.54 -29.98
C SER A 346 54.17 -6.14 -29.38
N GLY A 347 54.42 -5.93 -28.08
CA GLY A 347 55.54 -6.51 -27.34
C GLY A 347 55.08 -7.69 -26.49
N GLY A 348 55.60 -8.89 -26.75
CA GLY A 348 55.28 -10.06 -25.94
C GLY A 348 55.96 -9.99 -24.57
N GLN A 349 55.29 -10.46 -23.52
CA GLN A 349 55.85 -10.48 -22.18
C GLN A 349 55.46 -11.73 -21.40
N ILE A 350 56.46 -12.42 -20.85
CA ILE A 350 56.30 -13.67 -20.10
C ILE A 350 55.90 -13.37 -18.66
N ASN A 351 54.99 -14.17 -18.11
CA ASN A 351 54.54 -14.19 -16.70
C ASN A 351 53.77 -12.95 -16.21
N ILE A 352 54.15 -11.74 -16.63
CA ILE A 352 53.62 -10.46 -16.13
C ILE A 352 52.90 -9.63 -17.20
N GLY A 353 52.81 -10.12 -18.44
CA GLY A 353 52.25 -9.36 -19.56
C GLY A 353 50.81 -8.93 -19.36
N TYR A 354 50.02 -9.75 -18.66
CA TYR A 354 48.63 -9.47 -18.30
C TYR A 354 48.45 -8.68 -17.00
N GLY A 355 49.55 -8.31 -16.35
CA GLY A 355 49.60 -7.56 -15.09
C GLY A 355 50.62 -8.16 -14.11
N ILE A 356 51.15 -7.30 -13.25
CA ILE A 356 52.05 -7.67 -12.15
C ILE A 356 51.27 -7.75 -10.84
N ALA A 357 51.60 -8.71 -9.99
CA ALA A 357 50.97 -8.90 -8.69
C ALA A 357 51.32 -7.78 -7.69
N GLY A 358 50.36 -7.37 -6.87
CA GLY A 358 50.54 -6.39 -5.78
C GLY A 358 50.86 -7.02 -4.42
N ALA A 359 50.46 -8.28 -4.20
CA ALA A 359 50.63 -9.08 -2.98
C ALA A 359 49.91 -8.55 -1.73
N PHE A 360 48.81 -7.80 -1.88
CA PHE A 360 47.99 -7.27 -0.78
C PHE A 360 46.72 -8.09 -0.49
N GLY A 361 46.55 -9.24 -1.14
CA GLY A 361 45.34 -10.04 -1.09
C GLY A 361 45.06 -10.70 -2.45
N THR A 362 43.81 -11.01 -2.75
CA THR A 362 43.41 -11.52 -4.07
C THR A 362 43.88 -10.57 -5.17
N GLU A 363 44.60 -11.10 -6.16
CA GLU A 363 45.02 -10.34 -7.33
C GLU A 363 43.86 -10.29 -8.33
N VAL A 364 43.52 -9.08 -8.80
CA VAL A 364 42.46 -8.86 -9.79
C VAL A 364 43.08 -8.26 -11.05
N TYR A 365 42.86 -8.89 -12.20
CA TYR A 365 43.37 -8.41 -13.49
C TYR A 365 42.25 -7.89 -14.38
N THR A 366 41.73 -8.73 -15.29
CA THR A 366 40.58 -8.34 -16.13
C THR A 366 39.35 -8.17 -15.25
N ASP A 367 38.67 -7.03 -15.31
CA ASP A 367 37.41 -6.76 -14.62
C ASP A 367 36.35 -6.34 -15.64
N VAL A 368 35.20 -7.00 -15.64
CA VAL A 368 34.12 -6.75 -16.59
C VAL A 368 32.77 -6.65 -15.88
N GLU A 369 32.14 -5.50 -16.02
CA GLU A 369 30.74 -5.25 -15.66
C GLU A 369 29.87 -5.21 -16.93
N ILE A 370 28.75 -5.94 -16.91
CA ILE A 370 27.72 -5.91 -17.94
C ILE A 370 26.37 -5.66 -17.29
N ARG A 371 25.73 -4.53 -17.60
CA ARG A 371 24.39 -4.17 -17.12
C ARG A 371 23.35 -4.38 -18.22
N LYS A 372 22.26 -5.09 -17.93
CA LYS A 372 21.12 -5.21 -18.84
C LYS A 372 20.21 -3.99 -18.70
N VAL A 373 20.02 -3.24 -19.77
CA VAL A 373 19.29 -1.96 -19.76
C VAL A 373 17.97 -1.95 -20.55
N ALA A 374 17.73 -2.97 -21.39
CA ALA A 374 16.44 -3.24 -22.02
C ALA A 374 16.29 -4.71 -22.38
#